data_AF-A0A960D5R7-F1
#
_entry.id   AF-A0A960D5R7-F1
#
_cell.length_a   1.000
_cell.length_b   1.000
_cell.length_c   1.000
_cell.angle_alpha   90.00
_cell.angle_beta   90.00
_cell.angle_gamma   90.00
#
_symmetry.space_group_name_H-M   'P 1'
#
loop_
_entity.id
_entity.type
_entity.pdbx_description
1 polymer ?
#
loop_
_entity_poly.entity_id
_entity_poly.type
_entity_poly.pdbx_seq_one_letter_code
_entity_poly.pdbx_strand_id
1 'polypeptide(L)'
;AEAELGWIATAFDPDVLTIGFARRVPTYKRLTLMLRDPERLRALLLDESKPLQLIVAGKSHPADDAGKALIQQVVRFADAPDVRHRIAFLPDYDMSMARLLYWGCDVWLNNPLRPLEACGTSGMKSALNGGLNLSIRDGWWDEWYDGENGWEIPTADGLADEGRRDDLEASALYNLLERSVGPKFYDRDDKGVPTRWVEMVRHTLQTLGPKVLASRMVREYTEKYYAPAAASLRRTIAPLDGLPFGAARELAAYRLRAREAWPRIEITDVDSTGLPDTPLLGSELTLTAAVRLAGLTPDEVAVQAVLGRVDAGDALLEPALVDMTHTGPGDGGTEVFSTTTPLPVAGSVGYTVRVLPHHPLLAGDTELGLVTLA
;
A
#
# COMPACT_ATOMS: atom_id res chain seq x y z
N ALA A 1 29.71 14.24 -42.53
CA ALA A 1 30.11 12.86 -42.15
C ALA A 1 28.83 12.10 -41.93
N GLU A 2 28.63 10.99 -42.64
CA GLU A 2 27.59 10.03 -42.30
C GLU A 2 27.88 9.58 -40.87
N ALA A 3 26.94 9.77 -39.94
CA ALA A 3 27.19 9.39 -38.55
C ALA A 3 27.52 7.89 -38.52
N GLU A 4 28.63 7.50 -37.88
CA GLU A 4 29.01 6.09 -37.71
C GLU A 4 27.99 5.42 -36.76
N LEU A 5 26.82 5.08 -37.29
CA LEU A 5 25.70 4.47 -36.58
C LEU A 5 25.67 2.94 -36.77
N GLY A 6 26.69 2.37 -37.42
CA GLY A 6 26.77 0.92 -37.67
C GLY A 6 26.74 0.08 -36.38
N TRP A 7 27.21 0.64 -35.26
CA TRP A 7 27.16 0.00 -33.94
C TRP A 7 25.74 -0.13 -33.36
N ILE A 8 24.78 0.70 -33.81
CA ILE A 8 23.39 0.68 -33.32
C ILE A 8 22.68 -0.60 -33.73
N ALA A 9 23.02 -1.15 -34.90
CA ALA A 9 22.43 -2.39 -35.42
C ALA A 9 22.70 -3.60 -34.51
N THR A 10 23.71 -3.51 -33.63
CA THR A 10 24.10 -4.56 -32.67
C THR A 10 24.09 -4.06 -31.23
N ALA A 11 23.43 -2.93 -30.93
CA ALA A 11 23.49 -2.31 -29.61
C ALA A 11 22.71 -3.06 -28.53
N PHE A 12 21.79 -3.96 -28.90
CA PHE A 12 21.06 -4.82 -27.98
C PHE A 12 20.96 -6.23 -28.52
N ASP A 13 21.14 -7.18 -27.61
CA ASP A 13 21.09 -8.63 -27.83
C ASP A 13 19.84 -9.19 -27.14
N PRO A 14 18.96 -9.91 -27.86
CA PRO A 14 17.76 -10.52 -27.28
C PRO A 14 18.06 -11.62 -26.26
N ASP A 15 19.27 -12.18 -26.24
CA ASP A 15 19.66 -13.24 -25.31
C ASP A 15 20.28 -12.68 -24.01
N VAL A 16 20.34 -11.35 -23.87
CA VAL A 16 20.92 -10.66 -22.71
C VAL A 16 19.86 -10.02 -21.83
N LEU A 17 20.01 -10.21 -20.52
CA LEU A 17 19.12 -9.68 -19.50
C LEU A 17 18.97 -8.16 -19.63
N THR A 18 17.77 -7.71 -19.97
CA THR A 18 17.46 -6.31 -20.23
C THR A 18 16.69 -5.68 -19.08
N ILE A 19 17.29 -4.66 -18.47
CA ILE A 19 16.73 -3.91 -17.35
C ILE A 19 16.19 -2.58 -17.86
N GLY A 20 14.91 -2.31 -17.57
CA GLY A 20 14.24 -1.07 -17.89
C GLY A 20 14.21 -0.11 -16.72
N PHE A 21 14.57 1.15 -16.98
CA PHE A 21 14.33 2.27 -16.07
C PHE A 21 13.67 3.39 -16.88
N ALA A 22 12.35 3.57 -16.78
CA ALA A 22 11.68 4.67 -17.47
C ALA A 22 10.75 5.48 -16.56
N ARG A 23 11.05 6.78 -16.40
CA ARG A 23 10.23 7.70 -15.60
C ARG A 23 10.62 9.17 -15.82
N ARG A 24 9.73 10.08 -15.37
CA ARG A 24 10.12 11.48 -15.12
C ARG A 24 11.31 11.48 -14.14
N VAL A 25 12.23 12.43 -14.28
CA VAL A 25 13.50 12.47 -13.53
C VAL A 25 13.53 13.60 -12.47
N PRO A 26 12.67 13.57 -11.44
CA PRO A 26 12.93 14.33 -10.21
C PRO A 26 14.03 13.63 -9.40
N THR A 27 14.71 14.39 -8.55
CA THR A 27 15.84 13.92 -7.73
C THR A 27 15.49 12.73 -6.83
N TYR A 28 14.29 12.67 -6.25
CA TYR A 28 13.87 11.58 -5.36
C TYR A 28 13.76 10.21 -6.03
N LYS A 29 13.67 10.16 -7.36
CA LYS A 29 13.63 8.90 -8.13
C LYS A 29 15.01 8.27 -8.32
N ARG A 30 16.06 8.96 -7.89
CA ARG A 30 17.45 8.50 -7.80
C ARG A 30 17.95 7.79 -9.05
N LEU A 31 17.78 8.46 -10.19
CA LEU A 31 18.26 7.98 -11.49
C LEU A 31 19.75 7.58 -11.44
N THR A 32 20.58 8.33 -10.72
CA THR A 32 22.03 8.11 -10.67
C THR A 32 22.47 7.16 -9.56
N LEU A 33 21.56 6.51 -8.81
CA LEU A 33 21.96 5.51 -7.79
C LEU A 33 22.80 4.40 -8.42
N MET A 34 22.42 3.95 -9.62
CA MET A 34 23.15 2.95 -10.40
C MET A 34 24.51 3.43 -10.94
N LEU A 35 24.80 4.72 -10.83
CA LEU A 35 26.09 5.33 -11.21
C LEU A 35 26.94 5.68 -9.99
N ARG A 36 26.55 5.28 -8.76
CA ARG A 36 27.37 5.51 -7.58
C ARG A 36 28.68 4.73 -7.61
N ASP A 37 28.67 3.54 -8.22
CA ASP A 37 29.88 2.76 -8.51
C ASP A 37 29.91 2.42 -10.02
N PRO A 38 30.39 3.36 -10.86
CA PRO A 38 30.40 3.17 -12.31
C PRO A 38 31.22 1.95 -12.75
N GLU A 39 32.31 1.64 -12.05
CA GLU A 39 33.17 0.49 -12.39
C GLU A 39 32.47 -0.83 -12.12
N ARG A 40 31.70 -0.91 -11.02
CA ARG A 40 30.88 -2.09 -10.76
C ARG A 40 29.72 -2.22 -11.74
N LEU A 41 29.12 -1.11 -12.16
CA LEU A 41 28.14 -1.14 -13.25
C LEU A 41 28.77 -1.62 -14.57
N ARG A 42 29.97 -1.12 -14.94
CA ARG A 42 30.71 -1.59 -16.12
C ARG A 42 30.97 -3.09 -16.06
N ALA A 43 31.43 -3.60 -14.91
CA ALA A 43 31.69 -5.02 -14.72
C ALA A 43 30.44 -5.88 -14.95
N LEU A 44 29.27 -5.43 -14.48
CA LEU A 44 28.00 -6.14 -14.71
C LEU A 44 27.53 -6.07 -16.17
N LEU A 45 27.65 -4.91 -16.82
CA LEU A 45 27.27 -4.75 -18.23
C LEU A 45 28.14 -5.61 -19.15
N LEU A 46 29.42 -5.77 -18.80
CA LEU A 46 30.44 -6.42 -19.62
C LEU A 46 30.85 -7.82 -19.13
N ASP A 47 30.09 -8.42 -18.20
CA ASP A 47 30.37 -9.78 -17.73
C ASP A 47 30.38 -10.77 -18.91
N GLU A 48 31.40 -11.63 -18.97
CA GLU A 48 31.58 -12.56 -20.09
C GLU A 48 30.52 -13.65 -20.14
N SER A 49 29.91 -13.98 -19.00
CA SER A 49 29.00 -15.11 -18.82
C SER A 49 27.55 -14.69 -18.58
N LYS A 50 27.34 -13.55 -17.92
CA LYS A 50 26.06 -13.03 -17.45
C LYS A 50 25.97 -11.52 -17.67
N PRO A 51 26.19 -11.02 -18.90
CA PRO A 51 26.17 -9.59 -19.17
C PRO A 51 24.81 -8.99 -18.86
N LEU A 52 24.74 -7.68 -18.66
CA LEU A 52 23.48 -6.96 -18.51
C LEU A 52 23.30 -5.92 -19.61
N GLN A 53 22.04 -5.64 -19.93
CA GLN A 53 21.63 -4.51 -20.76
C GLN A 53 20.75 -3.56 -19.95
N LEU A 54 20.92 -2.26 -20.18
CA LEU A 54 20.15 -1.25 -19.48
C LEU A 54 19.54 -0.26 -20.47
N ILE A 55 18.22 -0.10 -20.39
CA ILE A 55 17.50 0.94 -21.11
C ILE A 55 17.00 1.96 -20.11
N VAL A 56 17.56 3.17 -20.19
CA VAL A 56 17.12 4.31 -19.40
C VAL A 56 16.29 5.22 -20.28
N ALA A 57 15.11 5.61 -19.82
CA ALA A 57 14.28 6.58 -20.52
C ALA A 57 13.71 7.60 -19.55
N GLY A 58 13.63 8.86 -19.97
CA GLY A 58 13.08 9.87 -19.08
C GLY A 58 13.11 11.28 -19.64
N LYS A 59 12.43 12.15 -18.91
CA LYS A 59 12.43 13.59 -19.15
C LYS A 59 12.51 14.35 -17.83
N SER A 60 13.31 15.40 -17.82
CA SER A 60 13.33 16.39 -16.75
C SER A 60 12.39 17.55 -17.12
N HIS A 61 11.89 18.26 -16.11
CA HIS A 61 11.16 19.50 -16.36
C HIS A 61 12.12 20.58 -16.89
N PRO A 62 11.71 21.47 -17.82
CA PRO A 62 12.58 22.52 -18.33
C PRO A 62 13.17 23.46 -17.27
N ALA A 63 12.54 23.55 -16.09
CA ALA A 63 13.01 24.34 -14.96
C ALA A 63 13.77 23.53 -13.88
N ASP A 64 13.96 22.22 -14.07
CA ASP A 64 14.62 21.35 -13.10
C ASP A 64 16.06 21.05 -13.55
N ASP A 65 16.97 21.97 -13.20
CA ASP A 65 18.38 21.88 -13.56
C ASP A 65 19.11 20.73 -12.87
N ALA A 66 18.68 20.35 -11.67
CA ALA A 66 19.19 19.17 -10.97
C ALA A 66 18.84 17.90 -11.75
N GLY A 67 17.57 17.72 -12.13
CA GLY A 67 17.13 16.60 -12.96
C GLY A 67 17.85 16.52 -14.31
N LYS A 68 18.12 17.66 -14.96
CA LYS A 68 18.90 17.71 -16.20
C LYS A 68 20.35 17.27 -15.99
N ALA A 69 21.00 17.71 -14.91
CA ALA A 69 22.36 17.31 -14.57
C ALA A 69 22.47 15.79 -14.34
N LEU A 70 21.46 15.18 -13.68
CA LEU A 70 21.39 13.73 -13.50
C LEU A 70 21.26 12.99 -14.84
N ILE A 71 20.40 13.46 -15.75
CA ILE A 71 20.29 12.89 -17.10
C ILE A 71 21.61 12.99 -17.86
N GLN A 72 22.30 14.14 -17.79
CA GLN A 72 23.59 14.32 -18.45
C GLN A 72 24.65 13.33 -17.95
N GLN A 73 24.66 13.00 -16.66
CA GLN A 73 25.57 11.99 -16.12
C GLN A 73 25.30 10.61 -16.73
N VAL A 74 24.02 10.21 -16.83
CA VAL A 74 23.64 8.94 -17.46
C VAL A 74 24.00 8.91 -18.94
N VAL A 75 23.70 9.98 -19.69
CA VAL A 75 24.05 10.06 -21.12
C VAL A 75 25.55 9.95 -21.32
N ARG A 76 26.37 10.67 -20.54
CA ARG A 76 27.84 10.59 -20.64
C ARG A 76 28.36 9.19 -20.35
N PHE A 77 27.80 8.50 -19.36
CA PHE A 77 28.18 7.11 -19.08
C PHE A 77 27.74 6.17 -20.21
N ALA A 78 26.51 6.34 -20.71
CA ALA A 78 25.98 5.51 -21.79
C ALA A 78 26.73 5.69 -23.12
N ASP A 79 27.26 6.87 -23.40
CA ASP A 79 28.04 7.16 -24.61
C ASP A 79 29.48 6.64 -24.55
N ALA A 80 29.95 6.14 -23.40
CA ALA A 80 31.31 5.66 -23.26
C ALA A 80 31.55 4.45 -24.21
N PRO A 81 32.64 4.44 -25.01
CA PRO A 81 32.82 3.46 -26.10
C PRO A 81 32.78 1.99 -25.68
N ASP A 82 33.19 1.72 -24.45
CA ASP A 82 33.26 0.38 -23.86
C ASP A 82 31.91 -0.14 -23.37
N VAL A 83 30.91 0.72 -23.10
CA VAL A 83 29.58 0.29 -22.61
C VAL A 83 28.41 0.68 -23.50
N ARG A 84 28.58 1.56 -24.49
CA ARG A 84 27.51 2.05 -25.38
C ARG A 84 26.73 0.97 -26.16
N HIS A 85 27.26 -0.25 -26.20
CA HIS A 85 26.61 -1.43 -26.80
C HIS A 85 25.84 -2.29 -25.77
N ARG A 86 25.68 -1.80 -24.53
CA ARG A 86 24.95 -2.44 -23.43
C ARG A 86 24.02 -1.49 -22.68
N ILE A 87 24.18 -0.18 -22.83
CA ILE A 87 23.33 0.82 -22.19
C ILE A 87 22.87 1.87 -23.21
N ALA A 88 21.57 2.21 -23.20
CA ALA A 88 21.03 3.30 -24.00
C ALA A 88 20.19 4.25 -23.15
N PHE A 89 20.32 5.55 -23.44
CA PHE A 89 19.40 6.57 -22.97
C PHE A 89 18.41 6.93 -24.08
N LEU A 90 17.12 6.75 -23.84
CA LEU A 90 16.04 7.09 -24.76
C LEU A 90 15.39 8.43 -24.34
N PRO A 91 15.54 9.50 -25.15
CA PRO A 91 14.91 10.79 -24.88
C PRO A 91 13.40 10.72 -25.11
N ASP A 92 12.68 11.74 -24.62
CA ASP A 92 11.26 11.97 -24.91
C ASP A 92 10.32 10.80 -24.59
N TYR A 93 10.58 10.12 -23.47
CA TYR A 93 9.73 9.03 -22.97
C TYR A 93 8.24 9.43 -22.92
N ASP A 94 7.43 8.67 -23.67
CA ASP A 94 5.99 8.83 -23.78
C ASP A 94 5.26 7.48 -23.72
N MET A 95 3.95 7.49 -23.94
CA MET A 95 3.15 6.26 -23.91
C MET A 95 3.42 5.33 -25.10
N SER A 96 3.88 5.85 -26.24
CA SER A 96 4.18 5.04 -27.43
C SER A 96 5.44 4.22 -27.21
N MET A 97 6.51 4.85 -26.70
CA MET A 97 7.75 4.20 -26.31
C MET A 97 7.54 3.24 -25.13
N ALA A 98 6.71 3.61 -24.16
CA ALA A 98 6.41 2.76 -23.01
C ALA A 98 5.89 1.37 -23.42
N ARG A 99 5.09 1.26 -24.49
CA ARG A 99 4.57 -0.03 -24.98
C ARG A 99 5.69 -0.97 -25.38
N LEU A 100 6.69 -0.46 -26.09
CA LEU A 100 7.84 -1.25 -26.53
C LEU A 100 8.74 -1.62 -25.35
N LEU A 101 8.96 -0.68 -24.43
CA LEU A 101 9.83 -0.92 -23.27
C LEU A 101 9.30 -2.00 -22.33
N TYR A 102 7.99 -2.03 -22.05
CA TYR A 102 7.44 -3.09 -21.19
C TYR A 102 7.52 -4.48 -21.81
N TRP A 103 7.56 -4.60 -23.14
CA TRP A 103 7.74 -5.89 -23.83
C TRP A 103 9.21 -6.29 -23.98
N GLY A 104 10.11 -5.31 -24.05
CA GLY A 104 11.53 -5.52 -24.28
C GLY A 104 12.39 -5.59 -23.02
N CYS A 105 11.83 -5.36 -21.84
CA CYS A 105 12.57 -5.45 -20.58
C CYS A 105 12.15 -6.68 -19.79
N ASP A 106 13.12 -7.45 -19.31
CA ASP A 106 12.90 -8.59 -18.43
C ASP A 106 12.69 -8.16 -16.98
N VAL A 107 13.38 -7.08 -16.57
CA VAL A 107 13.31 -6.50 -15.22
C VAL A 107 13.00 -5.02 -15.28
N TRP A 108 12.12 -4.56 -14.40
CA TRP A 108 11.81 -3.16 -14.23
C TRP A 108 12.37 -2.61 -12.92
N LEU A 109 13.27 -1.63 -13.02
CA LEU A 109 14.02 -1.08 -11.89
C LEU A 109 13.35 0.16 -11.29
N ASN A 110 13.00 0.06 -9.99
CA ASN A 110 12.42 1.16 -9.20
C ASN A 110 13.16 1.41 -7.88
N ASN A 111 13.90 2.50 -7.75
CA ASN A 111 14.69 2.84 -6.57
C ASN A 111 14.36 4.22 -5.96
N PRO A 112 13.06 4.55 -5.75
CA PRO A 112 12.69 5.82 -5.13
C PRO A 112 13.25 5.93 -3.71
N LEU A 113 13.41 7.16 -3.22
CA LEU A 113 13.59 7.41 -1.79
C LEU A 113 12.31 7.05 -1.05
N ARG A 114 12.39 6.13 -0.08
CA ARG A 114 11.27 5.80 0.81
C ARG A 114 11.07 6.92 1.84
N PRO A 115 9.83 7.33 2.19
CA PRO A 115 8.53 6.91 1.67
C PRO A 115 7.94 7.92 0.65
N LEU A 116 8.72 8.36 -0.35
CA LEU A 116 8.33 9.46 -1.24
C LEU A 116 7.55 9.00 -2.48
N GLU A 117 7.50 7.70 -2.79
CA GLU A 117 6.65 7.17 -3.85
C GLU A 117 5.32 6.68 -3.28
N ALA A 118 4.25 7.45 -3.51
CA ALA A 118 2.92 7.06 -3.00
C ALA A 118 2.38 5.74 -3.60
N CYS A 119 2.78 5.39 -4.83
CA CYS A 119 2.34 4.17 -5.50
C CYS A 119 3.40 3.73 -6.52
N GLY A 120 3.32 4.19 -7.77
CA GLY A 120 4.24 3.84 -8.86
C GLY A 120 3.66 2.82 -9.84
N THR A 121 2.93 3.30 -10.86
CA THR A 121 2.19 2.40 -11.79
C THR A 121 3.03 1.77 -12.91
N SER A 122 4.31 2.13 -13.06
CA SER A 122 5.18 1.54 -14.09
C SER A 122 5.56 0.10 -13.77
N GLY A 123 5.85 -0.21 -12.51
CA GLY A 123 6.12 -1.59 -12.09
C GLY A 123 4.91 -2.51 -12.28
N MET A 124 3.70 -2.00 -12.05
CA MET A 124 2.44 -2.69 -12.34
C MET A 124 2.30 -3.06 -13.83
N LYS A 125 2.66 -2.13 -14.72
CA LYS A 125 2.63 -2.37 -16.17
C LYS A 125 3.65 -3.42 -16.57
N SER A 126 4.86 -3.38 -16.01
CA SER A 126 5.87 -4.42 -16.21
C SER A 126 5.35 -5.80 -15.80
N ALA A 127 4.78 -5.90 -14.59
CA ALA A 127 4.22 -7.16 -14.08
C ALA A 127 3.15 -7.75 -15.01
N LEU A 128 2.25 -6.92 -15.56
CA LEU A 128 1.24 -7.37 -16.53
C LEU A 128 1.82 -7.82 -17.88
N ASN A 129 3.03 -7.39 -18.23
CA ASN A 129 3.73 -7.79 -19.45
C ASN A 129 4.76 -8.90 -19.21
N GLY A 130 4.76 -9.51 -18.01
CA GLY A 130 5.66 -10.60 -17.67
C GLY A 130 7.08 -10.17 -17.27
N GLY A 131 7.33 -8.87 -17.14
CA GLY A 131 8.58 -8.36 -16.57
C GLY A 131 8.57 -8.39 -15.05
N LEU A 132 9.66 -8.82 -14.44
CA LEU A 132 9.83 -8.88 -12.98
C LEU A 132 10.24 -7.51 -12.42
N ASN A 133 9.94 -7.26 -11.15
CA ASN A 133 10.30 -5.99 -10.50
C ASN A 133 11.55 -6.14 -9.64
N LEU A 134 12.45 -5.16 -9.73
CA LEU A 134 13.56 -4.96 -8.81
C LEU A 134 13.39 -3.59 -8.18
N SER A 135 12.89 -3.54 -6.94
CA SER A 135 12.41 -2.28 -6.38
C SER A 135 12.67 -2.11 -4.89
N ILE A 136 12.85 -0.86 -4.47
CA ILE A 136 12.75 -0.49 -3.05
C ILE A 136 11.29 -0.68 -2.60
N ARG A 137 11.11 -1.13 -1.35
CA ARG A 137 9.82 -1.33 -0.67
C ARG A 137 9.13 0.00 -0.37
N ASP A 138 8.55 0.61 -1.40
CA ASP A 138 7.78 1.85 -1.32
C ASP A 138 6.55 1.81 -2.23
N GLY A 139 5.53 2.60 -1.91
CA GLY A 139 4.27 2.66 -2.64
C GLY A 139 3.64 1.28 -2.86
N TRP A 140 3.26 0.98 -4.11
CA TRP A 140 2.56 -0.28 -4.44
C TRP A 140 3.40 -1.54 -4.19
N TRP A 141 4.72 -1.39 -4.24
CA TRP A 141 5.64 -2.49 -4.01
C TRP A 141 5.68 -2.86 -2.53
N ASP A 142 5.55 -1.87 -1.64
CA ASP A 142 5.40 -2.11 -0.20
C ASP A 142 4.07 -2.85 0.09
N GLU A 143 3.02 -2.60 -0.68
CA GLU A 143 1.75 -3.30 -0.47
C GLU A 143 1.81 -4.77 -0.91
N TRP A 144 2.42 -5.07 -2.06
CA TRP A 144 2.20 -6.35 -2.76
C TRP A 144 3.43 -7.20 -3.05
N TYR A 145 4.65 -6.79 -2.68
CA TYR A 145 5.80 -7.69 -2.76
C TYR A 145 5.65 -8.86 -1.76
N ASP A 146 5.89 -10.07 -2.26
CA ASP A 146 5.70 -11.32 -1.51
C ASP A 146 6.96 -12.22 -1.48
N GLY A 147 8.08 -11.75 -2.02
CA GLY A 147 9.34 -12.51 -2.10
C GLY A 147 9.48 -13.41 -3.32
N GLU A 148 8.40 -13.67 -4.06
CA GLU A 148 8.39 -14.55 -5.23
C GLU A 148 8.08 -13.79 -6.53
N ASN A 149 7.48 -12.60 -6.44
CA ASN A 149 7.10 -11.75 -7.57
C ASN A 149 8.17 -10.74 -8.04
N GLY A 150 9.41 -10.86 -7.55
CA GLY A 150 10.52 -9.99 -7.90
C GLY A 150 11.57 -9.92 -6.78
N TRP A 151 12.23 -8.78 -6.66
CA TRP A 151 13.25 -8.53 -5.66
C TRP A 151 13.03 -7.19 -4.96
N GLU A 152 13.22 -7.19 -3.65
CA GLU A 152 13.37 -5.96 -2.89
C GLU A 152 14.82 -5.50 -2.86
N ILE A 153 15.04 -4.20 -3.05
CA ILE A 153 16.28 -3.52 -2.68
C ILE A 153 16.10 -3.08 -1.22
N PRO A 154 16.84 -3.64 -0.26
CA PRO A 154 16.70 -3.28 1.15
C PRO A 154 16.95 -1.79 1.37
N THR A 155 16.02 -1.12 2.05
CA THR A 155 16.14 0.28 2.44
C THR A 155 17.06 0.39 3.65
N ALA A 156 17.98 1.35 3.66
CA ALA A 156 18.80 1.63 4.84
C ALA A 156 18.09 2.66 5.74
N ASP A 157 17.06 2.19 6.46
CA ASP A 157 16.23 3.00 7.36
C ASP A 157 17.01 3.52 8.58
N GLY A 158 16.58 4.68 9.11
CA GLY A 158 17.13 5.24 10.36
C GLY A 158 18.50 5.92 10.25
N LEU A 159 19.06 6.04 9.05
CA LEU A 159 20.31 6.78 8.81
C LEU A 159 20.05 8.26 8.56
N ALA A 160 20.77 9.11 9.30
CA ALA A 160 20.74 10.56 9.10
C ALA A 160 21.58 11.01 7.89
N ASP A 161 22.60 10.22 7.51
CA ASP A 161 23.46 10.50 6.36
C ASP A 161 22.87 9.92 5.07
N GLU A 162 22.32 10.79 4.24
CA GLU A 162 21.75 10.44 2.94
C GLU A 162 22.76 9.82 1.98
N GLY A 163 24.02 10.26 2.02
CA GLY A 163 25.09 9.74 1.17
C GLY A 163 25.41 8.29 1.55
N ARG A 164 25.52 8.02 2.86
CA ARG A 164 25.76 6.67 3.36
C ARG A 164 24.61 5.72 3.06
N ARG A 165 23.35 6.17 3.19
CA ARG A 165 22.17 5.40 2.78
C ARG A 165 22.27 5.00 1.31
N ASP A 166 22.52 5.98 0.44
CA ASP A 166 22.59 5.73 -0.99
C ASP A 166 23.74 4.78 -1.37
N ASP A 167 24.89 4.81 -0.67
CA ASP A 167 25.98 3.85 -0.87
C ASP A 167 25.57 2.41 -0.51
N LEU A 168 24.85 2.25 0.60
CA LEU A 168 24.37 0.94 1.06
C LEU A 168 23.32 0.39 0.09
N GLU A 169 22.37 1.22 -0.33
CA GLU A 169 21.30 0.81 -1.25
C GLU A 169 21.82 0.55 -2.66
N ALA A 170 22.82 1.31 -3.15
CA ALA A 170 23.52 1.02 -4.39
C ALA A 170 24.29 -0.31 -4.30
N SER A 171 25.01 -0.54 -3.21
CA SER A 171 25.72 -1.82 -3.00
C SER A 171 24.75 -3.00 -2.97
N ALA A 172 23.59 -2.85 -2.33
CA ALA A 172 22.54 -3.86 -2.30
C ALA A 172 21.96 -4.13 -3.70
N LEU A 173 21.70 -3.06 -4.49
CA LEU A 173 21.27 -3.18 -5.88
C LEU A 173 22.27 -4.02 -6.70
N TYR A 174 23.57 -3.70 -6.65
CA TYR A 174 24.57 -4.47 -7.39
C TYR A 174 24.65 -5.93 -6.92
N ASN A 175 24.61 -6.17 -5.61
CA ASN A 175 24.62 -7.52 -5.05
C ASN A 175 23.41 -8.34 -5.55
N LEU A 176 22.23 -7.74 -5.64
CA LEU A 176 21.03 -8.41 -6.16
C LEU A 176 21.19 -8.78 -7.63
N LEU A 177 21.67 -7.84 -8.45
CA LEU A 177 21.91 -8.06 -9.87
C LEU A 177 22.90 -9.21 -10.10
N GLU A 178 24.03 -9.18 -9.39
CA GLU A 178 25.13 -10.13 -9.52
C GLU A 178 24.78 -11.53 -8.99
N ARG A 179 24.14 -11.61 -7.82
CA ARG A 179 23.98 -12.87 -7.06
C ARG A 179 22.61 -13.50 -7.17
N SER A 180 21.60 -12.77 -7.63
CA SER A 180 20.22 -13.27 -7.68
C SER A 180 19.60 -13.10 -9.05
N VAL A 181 19.49 -11.87 -9.57
CA VAL A 181 18.78 -11.58 -10.82
C VAL A 181 19.49 -12.23 -12.01
N GLY A 182 20.77 -11.91 -12.24
CA GLY A 182 21.55 -12.47 -13.34
C GLY A 182 21.57 -14.01 -13.31
N PRO A 183 21.98 -14.66 -12.20
CA PRO A 183 21.97 -16.11 -12.10
C PRO A 183 20.62 -16.75 -12.44
N LYS A 184 19.49 -16.19 -12.00
CA LYS A 184 18.16 -16.75 -12.31
C LYS A 184 17.76 -16.61 -13.78
N PHE A 185 18.23 -15.57 -14.47
CA PHE A 185 17.96 -15.38 -15.90
C PHE A 185 18.83 -16.27 -16.79
N TYR A 186 20.10 -16.46 -16.40
CA TYR A 186 21.08 -17.23 -17.19
C TYR A 186 21.12 -18.72 -16.86
N ASP A 187 20.56 -19.15 -15.73
CA ASP A 187 20.37 -20.56 -15.40
C ASP A 187 19.26 -21.17 -16.27
N ARG A 188 19.67 -21.80 -17.37
CA ARG A 188 18.80 -22.34 -18.42
C ARG A 188 18.92 -23.86 -18.50
N ASP A 189 17.81 -24.52 -18.78
CA ASP A 189 17.78 -25.96 -19.00
C ASP A 189 18.36 -26.35 -20.38
N ASP A 190 18.37 -27.66 -20.69
CA ASP A 190 18.85 -28.20 -21.97
C ASP A 190 18.09 -27.67 -23.21
N LYS A 191 16.94 -27.02 -23.01
CA LYS A 191 16.12 -26.39 -24.06
C LYS A 191 16.30 -24.87 -24.11
N GLY A 192 17.22 -24.32 -23.31
CA GLY A 192 17.50 -22.89 -23.23
C GLY A 192 16.47 -22.10 -22.41
N VAL A 193 15.63 -22.75 -21.60
CA VAL A 193 14.56 -22.09 -20.83
C VAL A 193 15.04 -21.79 -19.40
N PRO A 194 14.96 -20.55 -18.93
CA PRO A 194 15.24 -20.22 -17.54
C PRO A 194 14.06 -20.59 -16.65
N THR A 195 14.00 -21.85 -16.22
CA THR A 195 12.81 -22.43 -15.56
C THR A 195 12.39 -21.66 -14.31
N ARG A 196 13.35 -21.31 -13.45
CA ARG A 196 13.11 -20.50 -12.24
C ARG A 196 12.61 -19.09 -12.55
N TRP A 197 13.10 -18.48 -13.61
CA TRP A 197 12.62 -17.17 -14.07
C TRP A 197 11.16 -17.26 -14.52
N VAL A 198 10.83 -18.25 -15.35
CA VAL A 198 9.47 -18.46 -15.87
C VAL A 198 8.49 -18.79 -14.73
N GLU A 199 8.93 -19.51 -13.69
CA GLU A 199 8.15 -19.71 -12.46
C GLU A 199 7.81 -18.38 -11.78
N MET A 200 8.79 -17.50 -11.59
CA MET A 200 8.58 -16.17 -11.01
C MET A 200 7.63 -15.30 -11.86
N VAL A 201 7.77 -15.35 -13.20
CA VAL A 201 6.88 -14.64 -14.12
C VAL A 201 5.44 -15.15 -13.99
N ARG A 202 5.25 -16.47 -13.93
CA ARG A 202 3.93 -17.08 -13.74
C ARG A 202 3.31 -16.67 -12.41
N HIS A 203 4.09 -16.74 -11.32
CA HIS A 203 3.65 -16.32 -10.00
C HIS A 203 3.22 -14.85 -10.00
N THR A 204 4.06 -13.98 -10.57
CA THR A 204 3.80 -12.53 -10.73
C THR A 204 2.46 -12.27 -11.43
N LEU A 205 2.21 -12.93 -12.56
CA LEU A 205 0.95 -12.77 -13.31
C LEU A 205 -0.25 -13.29 -12.52
N GLN A 206 -0.11 -14.38 -11.77
CA GLN A 206 -1.18 -14.96 -10.96
C GLN A 206 -1.53 -14.11 -9.73
N THR A 207 -0.52 -13.60 -9.01
CA THR A 207 -0.73 -12.89 -7.75
C THR A 207 -0.97 -11.40 -7.92
N LEU A 208 -0.24 -10.74 -8.84
CA LEU A 208 -0.38 -9.30 -9.09
C LEU A 208 -1.39 -8.99 -10.17
N GLY A 209 -1.56 -9.85 -11.17
CA GLY A 209 -2.47 -9.65 -12.31
C GLY A 209 -3.87 -9.17 -11.90
N PRO A 210 -4.58 -9.86 -10.98
CA PRO A 210 -5.91 -9.44 -10.51
C PRO A 210 -5.90 -8.15 -9.67
N LYS A 211 -4.77 -7.81 -9.04
CA LYS A 211 -4.64 -6.68 -8.12
C LYS A 211 -4.35 -5.37 -8.88
N VAL A 212 -3.49 -5.39 -9.88
CA VAL A 212 -2.97 -4.17 -10.52
C VAL A 212 -3.92 -3.56 -11.58
N LEU A 213 -5.12 -4.11 -11.77
CA LEU A 213 -6.03 -3.69 -12.83
C LEU A 213 -6.73 -2.37 -12.51
N ALA A 214 -6.71 -1.44 -13.47
CA ALA A 214 -7.49 -0.21 -13.39
C ALA A 214 -9.00 -0.46 -13.30
N SER A 215 -9.51 -1.56 -13.89
CA SER A 215 -10.92 -1.95 -13.79
C SER A 215 -11.31 -2.33 -12.35
N ARG A 216 -10.42 -2.99 -11.60
CA ARG A 216 -10.60 -3.25 -10.16
C ARG A 216 -10.71 -1.94 -9.40
N MET A 217 -9.73 -1.05 -9.59
CA MET A 217 -9.71 0.27 -8.95
C MET A 217 -11.01 1.04 -9.22
N VAL A 218 -11.41 1.20 -10.48
CA VAL A 218 -12.64 1.93 -10.83
C VAL A 218 -13.89 1.29 -10.21
N ARG A 219 -13.99 -0.04 -10.21
CA ARG A 219 -15.09 -0.76 -9.55
C ARG A 219 -15.12 -0.47 -8.06
N GLU A 220 -13.99 -0.59 -7.36
CA GLU A 220 -13.90 -0.32 -5.92
C GLU A 220 -14.25 1.13 -5.58
N TYR A 221 -13.74 2.10 -6.35
CA TYR A 221 -14.12 3.51 -6.19
C TYR A 221 -15.64 3.70 -6.34
N THR A 222 -16.22 3.05 -7.34
CA THR A 222 -17.65 3.15 -7.63
C THR A 222 -18.50 2.52 -6.54
N GLU A 223 -18.19 1.28 -6.14
CA GLU A 223 -18.98 0.49 -5.20
C GLU A 223 -18.79 0.93 -3.75
N LYS A 224 -17.57 1.27 -3.34
CA LYS A 224 -17.25 1.58 -1.93
C LYS A 224 -17.39 3.05 -1.58
N TYR A 225 -17.29 3.96 -2.56
CA TYR A 225 -17.29 5.41 -2.29
C TYR A 225 -18.38 6.14 -3.05
N TYR A 226 -18.40 6.10 -4.39
CA TYR A 226 -19.30 6.95 -5.16
C TYR A 226 -20.77 6.56 -5.04
N ALA A 227 -21.11 5.27 -5.14
CA ALA A 227 -22.50 4.81 -5.02
C ALA A 227 -23.06 5.02 -3.60
N PRO A 228 -22.33 4.68 -2.51
CA PRO A 228 -22.75 5.00 -1.15
C PRO A 228 -22.92 6.50 -0.90
N ALA A 229 -22.01 7.34 -1.41
CA ALA A 229 -22.14 8.80 -1.28
C ALA A 229 -23.38 9.33 -2.01
N ALA A 230 -23.67 8.83 -3.22
CA ALA A 230 -24.88 9.20 -3.96
C ALA A 230 -26.17 8.74 -3.25
N ALA A 231 -26.17 7.54 -2.67
CA ALA A 231 -27.30 7.04 -1.87
C ALA A 231 -27.49 7.88 -0.59
N SER A 232 -26.40 8.22 0.10
CA SER A 232 -26.42 9.08 1.28
C SER A 232 -27.04 10.44 0.95
N LEU A 233 -26.61 11.10 -0.13
CA LEU A 233 -27.19 12.36 -0.59
C LEU A 233 -28.70 12.26 -0.80
N ARG A 234 -29.18 11.21 -1.50
CA ARG A 234 -30.61 11.01 -1.75
C ARG A 234 -31.42 10.86 -0.47
N ARG A 235 -30.90 10.13 0.52
CA ARG A 235 -31.57 10.00 1.82
C ARG A 235 -31.60 11.32 2.57
N THR A 236 -30.50 12.06 2.58
CA THR A 236 -30.38 13.34 3.31
C THR A 236 -31.28 14.43 2.74
N ILE A 237 -31.46 14.50 1.41
CA ILE A 237 -32.35 15.51 0.79
C ILE A 237 -33.82 15.09 0.73
N ALA A 238 -34.15 13.87 1.16
CA ALA A 238 -35.51 13.36 1.10
C ALA A 238 -36.45 14.23 1.99
N PRO A 239 -37.69 14.49 1.54
CA PRO A 239 -38.67 15.11 2.39
C PRO A 239 -39.06 14.16 3.53
N LEU A 240 -39.30 14.72 4.70
CA LEU A 240 -39.84 14.02 5.87
C LEU A 240 -41.08 14.79 6.32
N ASP A 241 -42.20 14.10 6.52
CA ASP A 241 -43.49 14.70 6.90
C ASP A 241 -43.94 15.87 6.01
N GLY A 242 -43.66 15.77 4.70
CA GLY A 242 -44.00 16.80 3.71
C GLY A 242 -43.08 18.02 3.70
N LEU A 243 -42.05 18.07 4.56
CA LEU A 243 -41.10 19.18 4.61
C LEU A 243 -39.89 18.91 3.69
N PRO A 244 -39.53 19.85 2.78
CA PRO A 244 -38.30 19.77 2.00
C PRO A 244 -37.07 19.69 2.92
N PHE A 245 -36.14 18.78 2.59
CA PHE A 245 -34.93 18.52 3.37
C PHE A 245 -35.21 18.12 4.84
N GLY A 246 -36.35 17.48 5.10
CA GLY A 246 -36.74 17.06 6.44
C GLY A 246 -35.69 16.16 7.11
N ALA A 247 -35.18 15.17 6.39
CA ALA A 247 -34.13 14.26 6.87
C ALA A 247 -32.81 14.99 7.21
N ALA A 248 -32.41 15.98 6.40
CA ALA A 248 -31.24 16.81 6.70
C ALA A 248 -31.43 17.67 7.97
N ARG A 249 -32.63 18.20 8.20
CA ARG A 249 -32.95 18.99 9.39
C ARG A 249 -32.93 18.14 10.65
N GLU A 250 -33.50 16.95 10.57
CA GLU A 250 -33.52 15.96 11.65
C GLU A 250 -32.09 15.51 12.01
N LEU A 251 -31.27 15.13 11.04
CA LEU A 251 -29.85 14.86 11.23
C LEU A 251 -29.10 16.05 11.86
N ALA A 252 -29.37 17.28 11.41
CA ALA A 252 -28.72 18.47 11.97
C ALA A 252 -29.11 18.69 13.45
N ALA A 253 -30.38 18.49 13.79
CA ALA A 253 -30.86 18.57 15.17
C ALA A 253 -30.26 17.47 16.05
N TYR A 254 -30.18 16.23 15.54
CA TYR A 254 -29.48 15.13 16.19
C TYR A 254 -28.01 15.47 16.47
N ARG A 255 -27.25 15.94 15.47
CA ARG A 255 -25.82 16.28 15.63
C ARG A 255 -25.58 17.34 16.71
N LEU A 256 -26.49 18.30 16.85
CA LEU A 256 -26.43 19.30 17.92
C LEU A 256 -26.70 18.65 19.28
N ARG A 257 -27.81 17.92 19.43
CA ARG A 257 -28.17 17.23 20.67
C ARG A 257 -27.07 16.26 21.13
N ALA A 258 -26.52 15.46 20.22
CA ALA A 258 -25.43 14.53 20.52
C ALA A 258 -24.23 15.27 21.10
N ARG A 259 -23.76 16.35 20.46
CA ARG A 259 -22.62 17.14 20.96
C ARG A 259 -22.87 17.77 22.33
N GLU A 260 -24.09 18.23 22.59
CA GLU A 260 -24.47 18.83 23.88
C GLU A 260 -24.62 17.79 24.99
N ALA A 261 -25.07 16.58 24.66
CA ALA A 261 -25.26 15.48 25.59
C ALA A 261 -23.95 14.76 25.93
N TRP A 262 -23.02 14.64 24.97
CA TRP A 262 -21.87 13.75 25.07
C TRP A 262 -21.01 13.89 26.33
N PRO A 263 -20.71 15.11 26.84
CA PRO A 263 -19.94 15.25 28.08
C PRO A 263 -20.62 14.65 29.33
N ARG A 264 -21.90 14.28 29.25
CA ARG A 264 -22.69 13.68 30.33
C ARG A 264 -23.04 12.21 30.06
N ILE A 265 -22.64 11.65 28.92
CA ILE A 265 -22.79 10.22 28.67
C ILE A 265 -21.76 9.48 29.51
N GLU A 266 -22.23 8.51 30.27
CA GLU A 266 -21.42 7.77 31.24
C GLU A 266 -21.79 6.29 31.17
N ILE A 267 -20.77 5.43 31.08
CA ILE A 267 -20.93 4.00 31.34
C ILE A 267 -20.74 3.83 32.84
N THR A 268 -21.82 3.52 33.55
CA THR A 268 -21.80 3.49 35.03
C THR A 268 -21.32 2.17 35.57
N ASP A 269 -21.52 1.09 34.81
CA ASP A 269 -21.17 -0.26 35.22
C ASP A 269 -20.96 -1.17 34.01
N VAL A 270 -20.03 -2.13 34.14
CA VAL A 270 -19.75 -3.16 33.12
C VAL A 270 -19.53 -4.50 33.83
N ASP A 271 -20.48 -5.40 33.64
CA ASP A 271 -20.44 -6.76 34.16
C ASP A 271 -20.03 -7.77 33.08
N SER A 272 -19.29 -8.79 33.50
CA SER A 272 -18.95 -9.94 32.67
C SER A 272 -19.42 -11.26 33.30
N THR A 273 -20.00 -12.13 32.47
CA THR A 273 -20.44 -13.47 32.87
C THR A 273 -20.19 -14.50 31.76
N GLY A 274 -20.28 -15.79 32.09
CA GLY A 274 -20.19 -16.88 31.11
C GLY A 274 -18.79 -17.49 30.90
N LEU A 275 -17.73 -16.84 31.39
CA LEU A 275 -16.39 -17.41 31.35
C LEU A 275 -16.16 -18.43 32.48
N PRO A 276 -15.69 -19.65 32.19
CA PRO A 276 -15.24 -20.59 33.21
C PRO A 276 -13.93 -20.12 33.86
N ASP A 277 -13.59 -20.66 35.04
CA ASP A 277 -12.36 -20.34 35.80
C ASP A 277 -11.06 -20.47 34.97
N THR A 278 -11.09 -21.27 33.91
CA THR A 278 -10.04 -21.34 32.88
C THR A 278 -10.67 -21.15 31.50
N PRO A 279 -10.62 -19.94 30.93
CA PRO A 279 -11.23 -19.65 29.63
C PRO A 279 -10.59 -20.50 28.52
N LEU A 280 -11.42 -21.24 27.77
CA LEU A 280 -10.99 -21.97 26.59
C LEU A 280 -11.28 -21.13 25.33
N LEU A 281 -10.50 -21.35 24.26
CA LEU A 281 -10.80 -20.72 22.97
C LEU A 281 -12.20 -21.15 22.51
N GLY A 282 -13.06 -20.17 22.23
CA GLY A 282 -14.46 -20.40 21.88
C GLY A 282 -15.44 -20.43 23.06
N SER A 283 -14.99 -20.27 24.31
CA SER A 283 -15.90 -19.97 25.43
C SER A 283 -16.67 -18.68 25.17
N GLU A 284 -17.93 -18.64 25.58
CA GLU A 284 -18.79 -17.47 25.42
C GLU A 284 -18.61 -16.50 26.59
N LEU A 285 -18.32 -15.25 26.26
CA LEU A 285 -18.30 -14.13 27.19
C LEU A 285 -19.54 -13.29 26.96
N THR A 286 -20.33 -13.10 28.01
CA THR A 286 -21.45 -12.15 28.02
C THR A 286 -21.02 -10.89 28.73
N LEU A 287 -21.11 -9.75 28.05
CA LEU A 287 -20.86 -8.43 28.61
C LEU A 287 -22.18 -7.67 28.71
N THR A 288 -22.39 -7.02 29.85
CA THR A 288 -23.56 -6.18 30.11
C THR A 288 -23.08 -4.84 30.62
N ALA A 289 -23.58 -3.76 30.02
CA ALA A 289 -23.20 -2.40 30.38
C ALA A 289 -24.44 -1.58 30.73
N ALA A 290 -24.38 -0.87 31.85
CA ALA A 290 -25.36 0.15 32.22
C ALA A 290 -24.86 1.52 31.77
N VAL A 291 -25.64 2.23 30.95
CA VAL A 291 -25.22 3.48 30.30
C VAL A 291 -26.23 4.59 30.58
N ARG A 292 -25.75 5.73 31.05
CA ARG A 292 -26.55 6.97 31.15
C ARG A 292 -26.44 7.74 29.83
N LEU A 293 -27.55 7.83 29.08
CA LEU A 293 -27.57 8.43 27.73
C LEU A 293 -27.79 9.96 27.69
N ALA A 294 -27.92 10.61 28.85
CA ALA A 294 -28.00 12.06 28.99
C ALA A 294 -29.03 12.76 28.07
N GLY A 295 -30.18 12.11 27.82
CA GLY A 295 -31.28 12.63 27.01
C GLY A 295 -31.28 12.18 25.54
N LEU A 296 -30.30 11.36 25.13
CA LEU A 296 -30.38 10.57 23.90
C LEU A 296 -31.17 9.29 24.14
N THR A 297 -31.79 8.76 23.09
CA THR A 297 -32.48 7.47 23.13
C THR A 297 -31.52 6.31 22.84
N PRO A 298 -31.87 5.05 23.19
CA PRO A 298 -31.03 3.89 22.92
C PRO A 298 -30.70 3.68 21.43
N ASP A 299 -31.58 4.09 20.51
CA ASP A 299 -31.37 4.04 19.06
C ASP A 299 -30.52 5.20 18.52
N GLU A 300 -30.22 6.20 19.34
CA GLU A 300 -29.37 7.34 19.01
C GLU A 300 -27.88 7.10 19.35
N VAL A 301 -27.55 5.92 19.88
CA VAL A 301 -26.20 5.50 20.24
C VAL A 301 -25.91 4.08 19.75
N ALA A 302 -24.64 3.81 19.48
CA ALA A 302 -24.11 2.47 19.26
C ALA A 302 -23.23 2.11 20.46
N VAL A 303 -23.63 1.08 21.21
CA VAL A 303 -22.85 0.55 22.34
C VAL A 303 -22.13 -0.69 21.85
N GLN A 304 -20.81 -0.74 22.04
CA GLN A 304 -19.97 -1.81 21.52
C GLN A 304 -19.05 -2.33 22.62
N ALA A 305 -18.98 -3.66 22.73
CA ALA A 305 -17.91 -4.31 23.45
C ALA A 305 -16.63 -4.28 22.60
N VAL A 306 -15.52 -3.96 23.24
CA VAL A 306 -14.19 -3.89 22.64
C VAL A 306 -13.34 -4.96 23.33
N LEU A 307 -12.97 -6.02 22.60
CA LEU A 307 -12.28 -7.17 23.15
C LEU A 307 -10.94 -7.39 22.43
N GLY A 308 -9.89 -7.71 23.14
CA GLY A 308 -8.59 -7.92 22.52
C GLY A 308 -7.58 -8.57 23.45
N ARG A 309 -6.39 -8.84 22.91
CA ARG A 309 -5.25 -9.22 23.75
C ARG A 309 -4.78 -8.00 24.51
N VAL A 310 -4.26 -8.22 25.71
CA VAL A 310 -3.63 -7.17 26.51
C VAL A 310 -2.12 -7.27 26.40
N ASP A 311 -1.46 -6.13 26.26
CA ASP A 311 -0.01 -6.03 26.44
C ASP A 311 0.37 -5.86 27.92
N ALA A 312 1.66 -5.67 28.19
CA ALA A 312 2.15 -5.48 29.56
C ALA A 312 1.69 -4.16 30.23
N GLY A 313 1.08 -3.25 29.46
CA GLY A 313 0.53 -1.98 29.95
C GLY A 313 -1.01 -1.95 29.94
N ASP A 314 -1.66 -3.12 29.89
CA ASP A 314 -3.11 -3.30 29.82
C ASP A 314 -3.76 -2.65 28.58
N ALA A 315 -2.99 -2.38 27.53
CA ALA A 315 -3.52 -1.84 26.28
C ALA A 315 -4.08 -2.99 25.40
N LEU A 316 -5.26 -2.77 24.83
CA LEU A 316 -5.88 -3.70 23.89
C LEU A 316 -5.15 -3.66 22.54
N LEU A 317 -4.60 -4.80 22.15
CA LEU A 317 -3.99 -5.04 20.85
C LEU A 317 -5.04 -5.58 19.88
N GLU A 318 -5.11 -4.99 18.68
CA GLU A 318 -5.99 -5.40 17.57
C GLU A 318 -7.42 -5.74 18.02
N PRO A 319 -8.13 -4.79 18.66
CA PRO A 319 -9.40 -5.10 19.29
C PRO A 319 -10.50 -5.47 18.28
N ALA A 320 -11.23 -6.54 18.59
CA ALA A 320 -12.49 -6.88 17.96
C ALA A 320 -13.63 -6.03 18.56
N LEU A 321 -14.55 -5.60 17.71
CA LEU A 321 -15.70 -4.79 18.07
C LEU A 321 -16.97 -5.63 17.92
N VAL A 322 -17.78 -5.69 18.98
CA VAL A 322 -19.03 -6.44 18.99
C VAL A 322 -20.16 -5.51 19.42
N ASP A 323 -21.17 -5.35 18.57
CA ASP A 323 -22.34 -4.53 18.89
C ASP A 323 -23.12 -5.14 20.07
N MET A 324 -23.57 -4.27 20.96
CA MET A 324 -24.39 -4.61 22.12
C MET A 324 -25.84 -4.22 21.86
N THR A 325 -26.76 -5.12 22.21
CA THR A 325 -28.20 -4.92 22.03
C THR A 325 -28.79 -4.26 23.28
N HIS A 326 -29.65 -3.26 23.10
CA HIS A 326 -30.42 -2.70 24.21
C HIS A 326 -31.40 -3.74 24.75
N THR A 327 -31.35 -3.99 26.06
CA THR A 327 -32.13 -5.02 26.75
C THR A 327 -33.23 -4.44 27.65
N GLY A 328 -33.23 -3.12 27.87
CA GLY A 328 -34.23 -2.41 28.64
C GLY A 328 -33.64 -1.35 29.58
N PRO A 329 -34.48 -0.67 30.36
CA PRO A 329 -34.05 0.30 31.35
C PRO A 329 -33.37 -0.39 32.54
N GLY A 330 -32.35 0.26 33.10
CA GLY A 330 -31.65 -0.14 34.31
C GLY A 330 -31.95 0.79 35.50
N ASP A 331 -31.18 0.61 36.58
CA ASP A 331 -31.32 1.43 37.78
C ASP A 331 -30.75 2.84 37.59
N GLY A 332 -31.27 3.81 38.35
CA GLY A 332 -30.71 5.17 38.38
C GLY A 332 -30.81 5.95 37.05
N GLY A 333 -31.77 5.60 36.19
CA GLY A 333 -31.97 6.24 34.89
C GLY A 333 -30.93 5.85 33.82
N THR A 334 -30.36 4.65 33.97
CA THR A 334 -29.48 4.03 32.97
C THR A 334 -30.27 3.17 31.99
N GLU A 335 -29.67 2.88 30.84
CA GLU A 335 -30.15 1.94 29.84
C GLU A 335 -29.15 0.77 29.76
N VAL A 336 -29.65 -0.46 29.69
CA VAL A 336 -28.83 -1.67 29.76
C VAL A 336 -28.61 -2.24 28.37
N PHE A 337 -27.34 -2.45 28.01
CA PHE A 337 -26.92 -3.05 26.76
C PHE A 337 -26.19 -4.36 27.05
N SER A 338 -26.41 -5.39 26.24
CA SER A 338 -25.76 -6.70 26.43
C SER A 338 -25.36 -7.35 25.12
N THR A 339 -24.29 -8.14 25.15
CA THR A 339 -23.86 -8.98 24.04
C THR A 339 -23.20 -10.26 24.55
N THR A 340 -23.33 -11.33 23.78
CA THR A 340 -22.64 -12.60 24.02
C THR A 340 -21.78 -12.91 22.80
N THR A 341 -20.48 -13.09 23.01
CA THR A 341 -19.52 -13.36 21.93
C THR A 341 -18.57 -14.48 22.32
N PRO A 342 -18.19 -15.37 21.38
CA PRO A 342 -17.06 -16.25 21.61
C PRO A 342 -15.78 -15.42 21.78
N LEU A 343 -14.86 -15.89 22.63
CA LEU A 343 -13.56 -15.25 22.78
C LEU A 343 -12.78 -15.25 21.45
N PRO A 344 -12.37 -14.07 20.93
CA PRO A 344 -11.72 -13.98 19.62
C PRO A 344 -10.26 -14.46 19.65
N VAL A 345 -9.67 -14.61 20.84
CA VAL A 345 -8.24 -14.91 21.02
C VAL A 345 -8.03 -15.90 22.16
N ALA A 346 -6.97 -16.70 22.06
CA ALA A 346 -6.44 -17.50 23.16
C ALA A 346 -5.45 -16.67 24.01
N GLY A 347 -5.44 -16.89 25.33
CA GLY A 347 -4.56 -16.20 26.29
C GLY A 347 -5.30 -15.15 27.14
N SER A 348 -4.56 -14.22 27.73
CA SER A 348 -5.14 -13.11 28.50
C SER A 348 -5.98 -12.21 27.59
N VAL A 349 -7.26 -12.04 27.94
CA VAL A 349 -8.21 -11.21 27.21
C VAL A 349 -8.60 -10.01 28.07
N GLY A 350 -8.46 -8.82 27.51
CA GLY A 350 -9.04 -7.60 28.06
C GLY A 350 -10.33 -7.25 27.34
N TYR A 351 -11.22 -6.55 28.05
CA TYR A 351 -12.42 -5.98 27.47
C TYR A 351 -12.68 -4.59 28.02
N THR A 352 -13.34 -3.76 27.23
CA THR A 352 -14.00 -2.51 27.66
C THR A 352 -15.28 -2.34 26.86
N VAL A 353 -16.10 -1.36 27.22
CA VAL A 353 -17.29 -0.97 26.47
C VAL A 353 -17.11 0.46 26.00
N ARG A 354 -17.56 0.73 24.77
CA ARG A 354 -17.59 2.08 24.22
C ARG A 354 -18.99 2.46 23.76
N VAL A 355 -19.32 3.74 23.89
CA VAL A 355 -20.53 4.35 23.35
C VAL A 355 -20.14 5.33 22.25
N LEU A 356 -20.79 5.22 21.10
CA LEU A 356 -20.63 6.08 19.93
C LEU A 356 -21.98 6.70 19.54
N PRO A 357 -21.99 7.88 18.89
CA PRO A 357 -23.21 8.43 18.32
C PRO A 357 -23.71 7.54 17.18
N HIS A 358 -25.00 7.23 17.16
CA HIS A 358 -25.64 6.51 16.07
C HIS A 358 -26.77 7.31 15.44
N HIS A 359 -26.77 7.38 14.12
CA HIS A 359 -27.89 7.90 13.35
C HIS A 359 -27.84 7.36 11.91
N PRO A 360 -28.97 6.89 11.32
CA PRO A 360 -28.97 6.21 10.00
C PRO A 360 -28.41 7.00 8.82
N LEU A 361 -28.36 8.33 8.94
CA LEU A 361 -27.81 9.26 7.94
C LEU A 361 -26.34 9.66 8.16
N LEU A 362 -25.68 9.20 9.23
CA LEU A 362 -24.23 9.35 9.35
C LEU A 362 -23.51 8.41 8.37
N ALA A 363 -22.30 8.76 7.97
CA ALA A 363 -21.40 7.92 7.19
C ALA A 363 -20.89 6.72 8.00
N GLY A 364 -20.90 6.84 9.33
CA GLY A 364 -20.61 5.81 10.32
C GLY A 364 -20.62 6.40 11.73
N ASP A 365 -20.66 5.55 12.75
CA ASP A 365 -20.80 5.98 14.15
C ASP A 365 -19.60 6.77 14.68
N THR A 366 -18.48 6.74 13.95
CA THR A 366 -17.28 7.53 14.25
C THR A 366 -17.28 8.93 13.61
N GLU A 367 -18.26 9.27 12.76
CA GLU A 367 -18.25 10.53 11.99
C GLU A 367 -18.13 11.78 12.87
N LEU A 368 -18.73 11.78 14.07
CA LEU A 368 -18.69 12.94 14.95
C LEU A 368 -17.43 13.03 15.81
N GLY A 369 -16.57 12.01 15.81
CA GLY A 369 -15.36 11.96 16.64
C GLY A 369 -15.65 11.96 18.15
N LEU A 370 -16.84 11.49 18.54
CA LEU A 370 -17.29 11.41 19.93
C LEU A 370 -17.26 9.96 20.40
N VAL A 371 -16.69 9.70 21.57
CA VAL A 371 -16.63 8.37 22.18
C VAL A 371 -16.62 8.49 23.70
N THR A 372 -17.37 7.64 24.38
CA THR A 372 -17.26 7.41 25.83
C THR A 372 -16.76 5.98 26.03
N LEU A 373 -15.72 5.80 26.85
CA LEU A 373 -15.16 4.50 27.22
C LEU A 373 -15.45 4.25 28.71
N ALA A 374 -15.60 2.97 29.07
CA ALA A 374 -15.73 2.52 30.46
C ALA A 374 -14.39 2.61 31.20
#